data_AF-A0A067R1W9-F1
#
_entry.id   AF-A0A067R1W9-F1
#
_cell.length_a   1.000
_cell.length_b   1.000
_cell.length_c   1.000
_cell.angle_alpha   90.00
_cell.angle_beta   90.00
_cell.angle_gamma   90.00
#
_symmetry.space_group_name_H-M   'P 1'
#
loop_
_entity.id
_entity.type
_entity.pdbx_description
1 polymer ?
#
loop_
_entity_poly.entity_id
_entity_poly.type
_entity_poly.pdbx_seq_one_letter_code
_entity_poly.pdbx_strand_id
1 'polypeptide(L)'
;MATVTLHSGSKRSSCNGITDSESKELCTVAVARGHIDRARKIDETEGTSLSTEIKNLLSAATIEEQLHILKDIAKNHLGNGNECEKSKVSAFCIQLLIDIYVAAAPKDPFKCAIARIFMALPEEAHTDVAVCLSAHLIKLMSSDRSLVEMNSVIAAVGCCFDNFPIGVLAATISVLPALRLIKTCLKYCIMELSHSLPPAKKMEICHIVHSSLRTAVSLLQKCQTKVKELVYSERYCKEGYLVPDMIVNLAALLDMHCNLMPGSTDYSESDGI
;
A
#
# COMPACT_ATOMS: atom_id res chain seq x y z
N MET A 1 -11.78 13.86 6.03
CA MET A 1 -12.27 12.74 6.86
C MET A 1 -11.42 12.72 8.11
N ALA A 2 -12.03 12.88 9.30
CA ALA A 2 -11.30 12.89 10.56
C ALA A 2 -11.09 11.44 11.05
N THR A 3 -9.85 10.97 11.03
CA THR A 3 -9.42 9.75 11.73
C THR A 3 -9.41 10.08 13.22
N VAL A 4 -10.32 9.49 14.00
CA VAL A 4 -10.32 9.62 15.45
C VAL A 4 -9.54 8.44 16.02
N THR A 5 -8.32 8.69 16.48
CA THR A 5 -7.51 7.71 17.22
C THR A 5 -7.98 7.71 18.68
N LEU A 6 -8.82 6.75 19.06
CA LEU A 6 -9.24 6.58 20.45
C LEU A 6 -8.06 6.04 21.28
N HIS A 7 -7.36 6.93 21.97
CA HIS A 7 -6.41 6.56 23.01
C HIS A 7 -7.18 6.36 24.33
N SER A 8 -7.45 5.11 24.67
CA SER A 8 -7.86 4.72 26.02
C SER A 8 -6.61 4.57 26.89
N GLY A 9 -6.27 5.59 27.66
CA GLY A 9 -5.02 5.66 28.42
C GLY A 9 -5.05 4.99 29.80
N SER A 10 -3.88 4.88 30.43
CA SER A 10 -3.74 4.95 31.89
C SER A 10 -2.36 5.49 32.27
N LYS A 11 -2.34 6.71 32.83
CA LYS A 11 -1.19 7.29 33.55
C LYS A 11 -1.35 6.98 35.04
N ARG A 12 -0.38 6.27 35.63
CA ARG A 12 0.22 6.57 36.95
C ARG A 12 1.24 5.50 37.34
N SER A 13 2.51 5.87 37.41
CA SER A 13 3.36 5.61 38.58
C SER A 13 4.64 6.43 38.48
N SER A 14 5.00 7.07 39.58
CA SER A 14 6.20 7.85 39.80
C SER A 14 7.24 6.94 40.45
N CYS A 15 8.46 6.84 39.90
CA CYS A 15 9.72 6.77 40.64
C CYS A 15 10.92 6.66 39.68
N ASN A 16 12.03 7.23 40.14
CA ASN A 16 13.32 7.39 39.46
C ASN A 16 13.93 6.07 38.97
N GLY A 17 14.62 6.13 37.83
CA GLY A 17 15.52 5.07 37.40
C GLY A 17 15.81 5.16 35.90
N ILE A 18 17.07 5.43 35.57
CA ILE A 18 17.61 5.35 34.21
C ILE A 18 17.44 3.91 33.73
N THR A 19 16.57 3.69 32.75
CA THR A 19 16.59 2.49 31.89
C THR A 19 16.20 2.92 30.49
N ASP A 20 17.09 2.62 29.54
CA ASP A 20 16.81 2.58 28.11
C ASP A 20 15.52 1.81 27.87
N SER A 21 14.45 2.55 27.63
CA SER A 21 13.15 2.04 27.23
C SER A 21 13.06 2.28 25.74
N GLU A 22 13.49 1.29 24.94
CA GLU A 22 12.94 1.12 23.60
C GLU A 22 11.42 1.06 23.75
N SER A 23 10.76 2.18 23.49
CA SER A 23 9.31 2.25 23.41
C SER A 23 8.90 1.40 22.22
N LYS A 24 8.62 0.11 22.47
CA LYS A 24 7.84 -0.73 21.54
C LYS A 24 6.58 0.05 21.23
N GLU A 25 6.53 0.67 20.05
CA GLU A 25 5.28 1.18 19.49
C GLU A 25 4.30 0.00 19.50
N LEU A 26 3.29 0.10 20.36
CA LEU A 26 2.19 -0.84 20.37
C LEU A 26 1.45 -0.66 19.04
N CYS A 27 1.68 -1.57 18.08
CA CYS A 27 0.89 -1.67 16.86
C CYS A 27 -0.56 -2.00 17.24
N THR A 28 -1.40 -0.99 17.43
CA THR A 28 -2.83 -1.18 17.66
C THR A 28 -3.60 -1.08 16.35
N VAL A 29 -4.53 -1.99 16.09
CA VAL A 29 -5.44 -1.87 14.94
C VAL A 29 -6.21 -0.54 15.02
N ALA A 30 -6.15 0.23 13.94
CA ALA A 30 -7.03 1.38 13.74
C ALA A 30 -8.15 1.01 12.77
N VAL A 31 -9.40 1.21 13.19
CA VAL A 31 -10.59 1.05 12.33
C VAL A 31 -11.33 2.38 12.26
N ALA A 32 -11.70 2.83 11.06
CA ALA A 32 -12.47 4.06 10.92
C ALA A 32 -13.84 3.93 11.59
N ARG A 33 -14.28 4.97 12.31
CA ARG A 33 -15.58 5.00 13.04
C ARG A 33 -16.77 4.60 12.16
N GLY A 34 -16.72 4.95 10.88
CA GLY A 34 -17.74 4.57 9.90
C GLY A 34 -17.93 3.06 9.71
N HIS A 35 -16.93 2.22 10.02
CA HIS A 35 -17.10 0.76 9.98
C HIS A 35 -17.99 0.25 11.11
N ILE A 36 -17.92 0.83 12.31
CA ILE A 36 -18.76 0.40 13.43
C ILE A 36 -20.24 0.68 13.12
N ASP A 37 -20.54 1.85 12.56
CA ASP A 37 -21.90 2.23 12.20
C ASP A 37 -22.42 1.42 10.99
N ARG A 38 -21.56 1.10 10.03
CA ARG A 38 -21.92 0.18 8.93
C ARG A 38 -22.15 -1.24 9.41
N ALA A 39 -21.31 -1.75 10.31
CA ALA A 39 -21.47 -3.06 10.90
C ALA A 39 -22.78 -3.16 11.69
N ARG A 40 -23.16 -2.14 12.46
CA ARG A 40 -24.46 -2.11 13.18
C ARG A 40 -25.65 -2.25 12.22
N LYS A 41 -25.61 -1.55 11.08
CA LYS A 41 -26.65 -1.66 10.05
C LYS A 41 -26.71 -3.06 9.44
N ILE A 42 -25.55 -3.70 9.26
CA ILE A 42 -25.46 -5.08 8.75
C ILE A 42 -26.01 -6.07 9.80
N ASP A 43 -25.68 -5.89 11.08
CA ASP A 43 -26.21 -6.70 12.18
C ASP A 43 -27.76 -6.65 12.20
N GLU A 44 -28.34 -5.46 12.04
CA GLU A 44 -29.80 -5.25 11.99
C GLU A 44 -30.47 -5.96 10.80
N THR A 45 -29.81 -6.03 9.64
CA THR A 45 -30.40 -6.59 8.43
C THR A 45 -30.13 -8.08 8.23
N GLU A 46 -28.97 -8.57 8.67
CA GLU A 46 -28.49 -9.93 8.39
C GLU A 46 -28.43 -10.79 9.66
N GLY A 47 -28.78 -10.24 10.84
CA GLY A 47 -28.81 -10.99 12.11
C GLY A 47 -27.44 -11.41 12.64
N THR A 48 -26.38 -10.67 12.30
CA THR A 48 -24.99 -10.97 12.70
C THR A 48 -24.58 -10.22 13.97
N SER A 49 -23.41 -10.56 14.53
CA SER A 49 -22.80 -9.89 15.69
C SER A 49 -21.54 -9.09 15.33
N LEU A 50 -21.40 -8.68 14.07
CA LEU A 50 -20.17 -8.13 13.52
C LEU A 50 -19.78 -6.80 14.19
N SER A 51 -20.75 -5.95 14.54
CA SER A 51 -20.42 -4.70 15.24
C SER A 51 -19.83 -4.93 16.64
N THR A 52 -20.18 -6.04 17.29
CA THR A 52 -19.63 -6.43 18.59
C THR A 52 -18.22 -6.98 18.42
N GLU A 53 -17.99 -7.83 17.42
CA GLU A 53 -16.66 -8.36 17.11
C GLU A 53 -15.66 -7.25 16.76
N ILE A 54 -16.08 -6.24 15.99
CA ILE A 54 -15.23 -5.06 15.70
C ILE A 54 -14.94 -4.24 16.95
N LYS A 55 -15.90 -4.08 17.86
CA LYS A 55 -15.65 -3.40 19.15
C LYS A 55 -14.67 -4.19 20.01
N ASN A 56 -14.78 -5.52 20.01
CA ASN A 56 -13.85 -6.40 20.72
C ASN A 56 -12.44 -6.28 20.12
N LEU A 57 -12.32 -6.24 18.79
CA LEU A 57 -11.05 -6.01 18.10
C LEU A 57 -10.40 -4.68 18.55
N LEU A 58 -11.19 -3.62 18.67
CA LEU A 58 -10.69 -2.31 19.11
C LEU A 58 -10.40 -2.22 20.61
N SER A 59 -11.01 -3.09 21.42
CA SER A 59 -10.87 -3.09 22.89
C SER A 59 -9.86 -4.11 23.39
N ALA A 60 -9.36 -4.99 22.52
CA ALA A 60 -8.35 -5.99 22.84
C ALA A 60 -7.05 -5.33 23.33
N ALA A 61 -6.44 -5.94 24.35
CA ALA A 61 -5.29 -5.37 25.05
C ALA A 61 -3.96 -5.67 24.35
N THR A 62 -3.93 -6.73 23.52
CA THR A 62 -2.71 -7.23 22.87
C THR A 62 -2.91 -7.43 21.37
N ILE A 63 -1.80 -7.42 20.63
CA ILE A 63 -1.78 -7.68 19.18
C ILE A 63 -2.25 -9.12 18.91
N GLU A 64 -1.83 -10.06 19.76
CA GLU A 64 -2.21 -11.46 19.66
C GLU A 64 -3.73 -11.65 19.77
N GLU A 65 -4.37 -10.97 20.73
CA GLU A 65 -5.83 -10.93 20.85
C GLU A 65 -6.49 -10.31 19.61
N GLN A 66 -5.97 -9.17 19.13
CA GLN A 66 -6.48 -8.52 17.92
C GLN A 66 -6.40 -9.44 16.70
N LEU A 67 -5.29 -10.15 16.53
CA LEU A 67 -5.08 -11.11 15.46
C LEU A 67 -5.99 -12.34 15.59
N HIS A 68 -6.28 -12.80 16.81
CA HIS A 68 -7.24 -13.87 17.04
C HIS A 68 -8.64 -13.43 16.61
N ILE A 69 -9.09 -12.25 17.05
CA ILE A 69 -10.40 -11.71 16.71
C ILE A 69 -10.54 -11.50 15.19
N LEU A 70 -9.51 -11.02 14.50
CA LEU A 70 -9.52 -10.89 13.04
C LEU A 70 -9.70 -12.22 12.32
N LYS A 71 -9.07 -13.29 12.83
CA LYS A 71 -9.24 -14.64 12.29
C LYS A 71 -10.65 -15.16 12.54
N ASP A 72 -11.22 -14.89 13.72
CA ASP A 72 -12.59 -15.29 14.04
C ASP A 72 -13.60 -14.58 13.14
N ILE A 73 -13.44 -13.27 12.92
CA ILE A 73 -14.27 -12.50 11.97
C ILE A 73 -14.18 -13.13 10.57
N ALA A 74 -12.97 -13.43 10.09
CA ALA A 74 -12.80 -14.05 8.78
C ALA A 74 -13.47 -15.44 8.71
N LYS A 75 -13.26 -16.27 9.73
CA LYS A 75 -13.84 -17.62 9.82
C LYS A 75 -15.37 -17.59 9.84
N ASN A 76 -15.95 -16.66 10.58
CA ASN A 76 -17.40 -16.56 10.78
C ASN A 76 -18.11 -15.97 9.56
N HIS A 77 -17.47 -15.06 8.81
CA HIS A 77 -18.15 -14.23 7.80
C HIS A 77 -17.62 -14.33 6.38
N LEU A 78 -16.46 -14.96 6.15
CA LEU A 78 -15.87 -15.13 4.80
C LEU A 78 -15.90 -16.58 4.31
N GLY A 79 -16.32 -17.52 5.17
CA GLY A 79 -16.42 -18.94 4.84
C GLY A 79 -15.16 -19.74 5.17
N ASN A 80 -15.34 -21.05 5.34
CA ASN A 80 -14.27 -22.01 5.60
C ASN A 80 -13.97 -22.85 4.35
N GLY A 81 -13.17 -22.30 3.43
CA GLY A 81 -12.45 -23.06 2.39
C GLY A 81 -13.26 -23.70 1.25
N ASN A 82 -14.56 -23.95 1.39
CA ASN A 82 -15.35 -24.65 0.37
C ASN A 82 -16.19 -23.73 -0.52
N GLU A 83 -16.74 -22.63 0.02
CA GLU A 83 -17.46 -21.62 -0.76
C GLU A 83 -17.31 -20.25 -0.07
N CYS A 84 -17.00 -19.21 -0.85
CA CYS A 84 -17.06 -17.83 -0.39
C CYS A 84 -18.49 -17.34 -0.59
N GLU A 85 -19.25 -17.21 0.49
CA GLU A 85 -20.61 -16.70 0.42
C GLU A 85 -20.57 -15.24 -0.07
N LYS A 86 -21.16 -14.95 -1.24
CA LYS A 86 -21.24 -13.59 -1.78
C LYS A 86 -22.37 -12.80 -1.09
N SER A 87 -22.26 -12.60 0.22
CA SER A 87 -23.18 -11.82 1.03
C SER A 87 -22.71 -10.38 1.21
N LYS A 88 -23.59 -9.50 1.70
CA LYS A 88 -23.21 -8.14 2.09
C LYS A 88 -22.20 -8.15 3.25
N VAL A 89 -22.32 -9.15 4.13
CA VAL A 89 -21.45 -9.33 5.29
C VAL A 89 -20.02 -9.64 4.84
N SER A 90 -19.85 -10.58 3.91
CA SER A 90 -18.53 -10.98 3.43
C SER A 90 -17.85 -9.86 2.64
N ALA A 91 -18.59 -9.16 1.78
CA ALA A 91 -18.09 -7.99 1.06
C ALA A 91 -17.62 -6.87 2.02
N PHE A 92 -18.38 -6.62 3.09
CA PHE A 92 -17.97 -5.66 4.12
C PHE A 92 -16.74 -6.13 4.90
N CYS A 93 -16.64 -7.41 5.24
CA CYS A 93 -15.48 -7.97 5.94
C CYS A 93 -14.21 -7.89 5.08
N ILE A 94 -14.30 -8.20 3.78
CA ILE A 94 -13.18 -7.99 2.84
C ILE A 94 -12.75 -6.52 2.82
N GLN A 95 -13.71 -5.59 2.76
CA GLN A 95 -13.40 -4.16 2.78
C GLN A 95 -12.73 -3.73 4.10
N LEU A 96 -13.22 -4.21 5.24
CA LEU A 96 -12.62 -3.94 6.55
C LEU A 96 -11.16 -4.43 6.61
N LEU A 97 -10.90 -5.66 6.15
CA LEU A 97 -9.56 -6.23 6.12
C LEU A 97 -8.63 -5.46 5.17
N ILE A 98 -9.13 -5.02 4.01
CA ILE A 98 -8.38 -4.16 3.09
C ILE A 98 -8.02 -2.83 3.77
N ASP A 99 -8.97 -2.21 4.45
CA ASP A 99 -8.76 -0.91 5.09
C ASP A 99 -7.71 -1.01 6.20
N ILE A 100 -7.75 -2.07 7.01
CA ILE A 100 -6.72 -2.37 8.01
C ILE A 100 -5.36 -2.65 7.33
N TYR A 101 -5.35 -3.49 6.29
CA TYR A 101 -4.13 -3.85 5.57
C TYR A 101 -3.44 -2.63 4.98
N VAL A 102 -4.20 -1.71 4.35
CA VAL A 102 -3.65 -0.52 3.70
C VAL A 102 -3.19 0.52 4.72
N ALA A 103 -3.93 0.69 5.83
CA ALA A 103 -3.57 1.63 6.89
C ALA A 103 -2.37 1.19 7.74
N ALA A 104 -2.12 -0.12 7.85
CA ALA A 104 -1.02 -0.67 8.62
C ALA A 104 0.36 -0.25 8.06
N ALA A 105 1.33 -0.03 8.95
CA ALA A 105 2.69 0.33 8.58
C ALA A 105 3.40 -0.82 7.82
N PRO A 106 4.45 -0.54 7.03
CA PRO A 106 5.28 -1.61 6.47
C PRO A 106 5.82 -2.51 7.58
N LYS A 107 5.80 -3.84 7.35
CA LYS A 107 6.18 -4.88 8.33
C LYS A 107 5.26 -5.05 9.55
N ASP A 108 4.13 -4.34 9.59
CA ASP A 108 3.13 -4.54 10.62
C ASP A 108 2.57 -5.99 10.59
N PRO A 109 2.43 -6.67 11.75
CA PRO A 109 1.96 -8.04 11.82
C PRO A 109 0.55 -8.24 11.21
N PHE A 110 -0.30 -7.21 11.21
CA PHE A 110 -1.62 -7.26 10.58
C PHE A 110 -1.52 -7.46 9.07
N LYS A 111 -0.51 -6.89 8.38
CA LYS A 111 -0.36 -7.10 6.94
C LYS A 111 -0.16 -8.57 6.61
N CYS A 112 0.72 -9.24 7.35
CA CYS A 112 1.02 -10.65 7.15
C CYS A 112 -0.19 -11.54 7.52
N ALA A 113 -0.87 -11.23 8.61
CA ALA A 113 -2.04 -11.98 9.04
C ALA A 113 -3.21 -11.85 8.03
N ILE A 114 -3.49 -10.63 7.57
CA ILE A 114 -4.55 -10.36 6.60
C ILE A 114 -4.23 -10.97 5.24
N ALA A 115 -2.97 -10.90 4.80
CA ALA A 115 -2.52 -11.59 3.59
C ALA A 115 -2.78 -13.10 3.66
N ARG A 116 -2.50 -13.73 4.81
CA ARG A 116 -2.82 -15.16 5.03
C ARG A 116 -4.31 -15.45 5.04
N ILE A 117 -5.12 -14.56 5.61
CA ILE A 117 -6.59 -14.68 5.58
C ILE A 117 -7.07 -14.65 4.13
N PHE A 118 -6.62 -13.68 3.32
CA PHE A 118 -7.02 -13.61 1.92
C PHE A 118 -6.57 -14.81 1.09
N MET A 119 -5.38 -15.34 1.36
CA MET A 119 -4.87 -16.54 0.69
C MET A 119 -5.56 -17.85 1.13
N ALA A 120 -6.31 -17.83 2.23
CA ALA A 120 -7.08 -18.98 2.71
C ALA A 120 -8.52 -19.00 2.15
N LEU A 121 -8.92 -17.94 1.44
CA LEU A 121 -10.20 -17.91 0.74
C LEU A 121 -10.16 -18.83 -0.51
N PRO A 122 -11.32 -19.24 -1.03
CA PRO A 122 -11.38 -19.93 -2.32
C PRO A 122 -10.77 -19.10 -3.45
N GLU A 123 -10.18 -19.75 -4.46
CA GLU A 123 -9.49 -19.07 -5.56
C GLU A 123 -10.40 -18.10 -6.32
N GLU A 124 -11.70 -18.40 -6.39
CA GLU A 124 -12.71 -17.55 -7.02
C GLU A 124 -12.83 -16.19 -6.33
N ALA A 125 -12.59 -16.15 -5.01
CA ALA A 125 -12.65 -14.93 -4.21
C ALA A 125 -11.37 -14.08 -4.33
N HIS A 126 -10.24 -14.67 -4.73
CA HIS A 126 -8.97 -13.95 -4.87
C HIS A 126 -9.06 -12.79 -5.86
N THR A 127 -9.75 -12.99 -6.98
CA THR A 127 -9.95 -11.94 -7.98
C THR A 127 -10.81 -10.81 -7.41
N ASP A 128 -11.90 -11.14 -6.71
CA ASP A 128 -12.79 -10.16 -6.08
C ASP A 128 -12.03 -9.32 -5.03
N VAL A 129 -11.22 -9.96 -4.18
CA VAL A 129 -10.35 -9.27 -3.22
C VAL A 129 -9.34 -8.35 -3.91
N ALA A 130 -8.69 -8.81 -4.99
CA ALA A 130 -7.74 -8.00 -5.73
C ALA A 130 -8.42 -6.77 -6.36
N VAL A 131 -9.61 -6.93 -6.91
CA VAL A 131 -10.42 -5.83 -7.47
C VAL A 131 -10.76 -4.82 -6.37
N CYS A 132 -11.28 -5.27 -5.22
CA CYS A 132 -11.58 -4.40 -4.08
C CYS A 132 -10.33 -3.65 -3.56
N LEU A 133 -9.20 -4.35 -3.41
CA LEU A 133 -7.95 -3.75 -2.97
C LEU A 133 -7.45 -2.71 -3.97
N SER A 134 -7.50 -3.03 -5.27
CA SER A 134 -7.10 -2.09 -6.33
C SER A 134 -7.98 -0.83 -6.33
N ALA A 135 -9.29 -0.97 -6.16
CA ALA A 135 -10.22 0.16 -6.10
C ALA A 135 -9.93 1.07 -4.90
N HIS A 136 -9.59 0.47 -3.74
CA HIS A 136 -9.17 1.22 -2.56
C HIS A 136 -7.85 1.98 -2.81
N LEU A 137 -6.84 1.32 -3.37
CA LEU A 137 -5.55 1.94 -3.72
C LEU A 137 -5.72 3.10 -4.71
N ILE A 138 -6.53 2.92 -5.76
CA ILE A 138 -6.81 3.96 -6.75
C ILE A 138 -7.46 5.17 -6.09
N LYS A 139 -8.44 4.96 -5.21
CA LYS A 139 -9.08 6.04 -4.45
C LYS A 139 -8.05 6.84 -3.64
N LEU A 140 -7.07 6.16 -3.04
CA LEU A 140 -5.99 6.83 -2.34
C LEU A 140 -5.09 7.63 -3.30
N MET A 141 -4.78 7.11 -4.48
CA MET A 141 -3.92 7.80 -5.46
C MET A 141 -4.54 9.05 -6.07
N SER A 142 -5.88 9.16 -6.11
CA SER A 142 -6.60 10.25 -6.78
C SER A 142 -6.69 11.58 -6.01
N SER A 143 -6.16 11.65 -4.78
CA SER A 143 -6.27 12.86 -3.95
C SER A 143 -5.04 13.76 -4.11
N ASP A 144 -5.25 15.08 -4.07
CA ASP A 144 -4.16 16.03 -3.87
C ASP A 144 -3.58 15.82 -2.46
N ARG A 145 -2.26 15.65 -2.36
CA ARG A 145 -1.59 15.10 -1.19
C ARG A 145 -0.26 15.78 -0.94
N SER A 146 0.12 15.88 0.32
CA SER A 146 1.48 16.21 0.71
C SER A 146 2.47 15.10 0.31
N LEU A 147 3.76 15.43 0.22
CA LEU A 147 4.82 14.48 -0.12
C LEU A 147 4.83 13.25 0.82
N VAL A 148 4.58 13.46 2.11
CA VAL A 148 4.52 12.41 3.13
C VAL A 148 3.33 11.47 2.91
N GLU A 149 2.17 12.03 2.57
CA GLU A 149 0.98 11.24 2.25
C GLU A 149 1.15 10.46 0.95
N MET A 150 1.74 11.06 -0.09
CA MET A 150 2.08 10.35 -1.33
C MET A 150 3.01 9.16 -1.05
N ASN A 151 4.08 9.38 -0.26
CA ASN A 151 5.01 8.32 0.10
C ASN A 151 4.33 7.20 0.90
N SER A 152 3.37 7.53 1.77
CA SER A 152 2.60 6.54 2.52
C SER A 152 1.75 5.66 1.59
N VAL A 153 1.11 6.25 0.59
CA VAL A 153 0.35 5.49 -0.43
C VAL A 153 1.27 4.64 -1.29
N ILE A 154 2.43 5.18 -1.70
CA ILE A 154 3.45 4.44 -2.46
C ILE A 154 3.96 3.24 -1.64
N ALA A 155 4.21 3.41 -0.35
CA ALA A 155 4.60 2.32 0.55
C ALA A 155 3.51 1.23 0.65
N ALA A 156 2.23 1.62 0.68
CA ALA A 156 1.12 0.66 0.66
C ALA A 156 1.07 -0.16 -0.64
N VAL A 157 1.32 0.48 -1.80
CA VAL A 157 1.49 -0.22 -3.09
C VAL A 157 2.69 -1.16 -3.03
N GLY A 158 3.83 -0.68 -2.52
CA GLY A 158 5.04 -1.49 -2.33
C GLY A 158 4.76 -2.77 -1.52
N CYS A 159 4.02 -2.64 -0.41
CA CYS A 159 3.64 -3.78 0.43
C CYS A 159 2.83 -4.85 -0.32
N CYS A 160 2.10 -4.49 -1.37
CA CYS A 160 1.34 -5.46 -2.16
C CYS A 160 2.24 -6.48 -2.87
N PHE A 161 3.52 -6.15 -3.10
CA PHE A 161 4.49 -7.05 -3.72
C PHE A 161 5.19 -7.99 -2.75
N ASP A 162 5.19 -7.68 -1.46
CA ASP A 162 5.96 -8.40 -0.44
C ASP A 162 5.13 -9.47 0.28
N ASN A 163 3.81 -9.29 0.37
CA ASN A 163 2.99 -10.07 1.29
C ASN A 163 2.28 -11.29 0.65
N PHE A 164 1.79 -11.20 -0.59
CA PHE A 164 0.96 -12.26 -1.21
C PHE A 164 0.63 -12.02 -2.70
N PRO A 165 0.37 -13.08 -3.52
CA PRO A 165 0.02 -12.97 -4.94
C PRO A 165 -1.18 -12.09 -5.28
N ILE A 166 -2.24 -12.09 -4.45
CA ILE A 166 -3.43 -11.26 -4.66
C ILE A 166 -3.07 -9.77 -4.60
N GLY A 167 -2.11 -9.38 -3.77
CA GLY A 167 -1.56 -8.02 -3.74
C GLY A 167 -0.91 -7.64 -5.07
N VAL A 168 -0.13 -8.55 -5.68
CA VAL A 168 0.47 -8.33 -7.01
C VAL A 168 -0.62 -8.14 -8.07
N LEU A 169 -1.70 -8.92 -8.02
CA LEU A 169 -2.83 -8.78 -8.92
C LEU A 169 -3.50 -7.41 -8.74
N ALA A 170 -3.76 -6.98 -7.51
CA ALA A 170 -4.33 -5.67 -7.20
C ALA A 170 -3.44 -4.52 -7.72
N ALA A 171 -2.14 -4.59 -7.47
CA ALA A 171 -1.17 -3.61 -7.95
C ALA A 171 -1.11 -3.56 -9.48
N THR A 172 -1.26 -4.72 -10.15
CA THR A 172 -1.33 -4.82 -11.61
C THR A 172 -2.57 -4.14 -12.18
N ILE A 173 -3.74 -4.30 -11.54
CA ILE A 173 -4.98 -3.61 -11.93
C ILE A 173 -4.79 -2.08 -11.79
N SER A 174 -4.15 -1.63 -10.70
CA SER A 174 -3.92 -0.20 -10.41
C SER A 174 -2.58 0.35 -10.95
N VAL A 175 -1.90 -0.33 -11.88
CA VAL A 175 -0.51 -0.02 -12.26
C VAL A 175 -0.35 1.40 -12.81
N LEU A 176 -1.28 1.86 -13.64
CA LEU A 176 -1.19 3.18 -14.27
C LEU A 176 -1.40 4.34 -13.27
N PRO A 177 -2.46 4.31 -12.42
CA PRO A 177 -2.58 5.24 -11.30
C PRO A 177 -1.35 5.27 -10.38
N ALA A 178 -0.76 4.10 -10.08
CA ALA A 178 0.42 4.02 -9.22
C ALA A 178 1.65 4.70 -9.86
N LEU A 179 1.93 4.42 -11.15
CA LEU A 179 3.02 5.06 -11.87
C LEU A 179 2.84 6.58 -12.00
N ARG A 180 1.60 7.06 -12.18
CA ARG A 180 1.29 8.50 -12.20
C ARG A 180 1.56 9.15 -10.85
N LEU A 181 1.12 8.52 -9.74
CA LEU A 181 1.41 9.01 -8.39
C LEU A 181 2.92 9.10 -8.14
N ILE A 182 3.68 8.07 -8.51
CA ILE A 182 5.14 8.07 -8.36
C ILE A 182 5.80 9.19 -9.18
N LYS A 183 5.39 9.38 -10.45
CA LYS A 183 5.87 10.49 -11.29
C LYS A 183 5.63 11.84 -10.60
N THR A 184 4.43 12.07 -10.05
CA THR A 184 4.10 13.32 -9.35
C THR A 184 4.94 13.49 -8.08
N CYS A 185 5.07 12.43 -7.27
CA CYS A 185 5.86 12.45 -6.05
C CYS A 185 7.34 12.77 -6.33
N LEU A 186 7.93 12.16 -7.35
CA LEU A 186 9.32 12.44 -7.76
C LEU A 186 9.50 13.86 -8.29
N LYS A 187 8.53 14.39 -9.05
CA LYS A 187 8.55 15.80 -9.49
C LYS A 187 8.56 16.75 -8.29
N TYR A 188 7.74 16.49 -7.27
CA TYR A 188 7.74 17.29 -6.04
C TYR A 188 9.04 17.15 -5.26
N CYS A 189 9.63 15.95 -5.18
CA CYS A 189 10.95 15.77 -4.57
C CYS A 189 12.02 16.61 -5.26
N ILE A 190 12.07 16.62 -6.60
CA ILE A 190 13.04 17.41 -7.37
C ILE A 190 12.83 18.91 -7.12
N MET A 191 11.57 19.36 -7.12
CA MET A 191 11.23 20.75 -6.83
C MET A 191 11.69 21.17 -5.42
N GLU A 192 11.38 20.37 -4.40
CA GLU A 192 11.82 20.64 -3.02
C GLU A 192 13.35 20.66 -2.89
N LEU A 193 14.05 19.72 -3.53
CA LEU A 193 15.51 19.66 -3.52
C LEU A 193 16.19 20.83 -4.24
N SER A 194 15.48 21.53 -5.12
CA SER A 194 15.98 22.75 -5.77
C SER A 194 16.08 23.94 -4.81
N HIS A 195 15.42 23.88 -3.65
CA HIS A 195 15.49 24.89 -2.62
C HIS A 195 16.66 24.67 -1.65
N SER A 196 17.06 25.74 -0.95
CA SER A 196 18.05 25.64 0.13
C SER A 196 17.41 24.99 1.36
N LEU A 197 17.57 23.68 1.49
CA LEU A 197 17.04 22.88 2.60
C LEU A 197 18.14 22.48 3.60
N PRO A 198 17.82 22.37 4.90
CA PRO A 198 18.71 21.76 5.89
C PRO A 198 19.05 20.30 5.53
N PRO A 199 20.23 19.79 5.92
CA PRO A 199 20.65 18.41 5.61
C PRO A 199 19.64 17.34 6.01
N ALA A 200 18.99 17.48 7.17
CA ALA A 200 17.97 16.54 7.64
C ALA A 200 16.78 16.44 6.68
N LYS A 201 16.29 17.59 6.16
CA LYS A 201 15.17 17.61 5.20
C LYS A 201 15.54 17.03 3.84
N LYS A 202 16.77 17.26 3.38
CA LYS A 202 17.27 16.60 2.16
C LYS A 202 17.28 15.08 2.31
N MET A 203 17.70 14.58 3.48
CA MET A 203 17.72 13.15 3.78
C MET A 203 16.32 12.53 3.79
N GLU A 204 15.33 13.19 4.41
CA GLU A 204 13.91 12.78 4.35
C GLU A 204 13.43 12.65 2.90
N ILE A 205 13.70 13.65 2.04
CA ILE A 205 13.30 13.62 0.63
C ILE A 205 14.03 12.50 -0.12
N CYS A 206 15.33 12.29 0.11
CA CYS A 206 16.08 11.20 -0.50
C CYS A 206 15.50 9.83 -0.13
N HIS A 207 15.03 9.63 1.10
CA HIS A 207 14.33 8.40 1.49
C HIS A 207 13.02 8.21 0.71
N ILE A 208 12.26 9.28 0.49
CA ILE A 208 11.03 9.24 -0.32
C ILE A 208 11.34 8.91 -1.77
N VAL A 209 12.37 9.52 -2.36
CA VAL A 209 12.84 9.22 -3.72
C VAL A 209 13.21 7.74 -3.83
N HIS A 210 14.01 7.22 -2.90
CA HIS A 210 14.42 5.82 -2.89
C HIS A 210 13.24 4.86 -2.76
N SER A 211 12.31 5.12 -1.83
CA SER A 211 11.06 4.37 -1.65
C SER A 211 10.22 4.34 -2.95
N SER A 212 10.08 5.49 -3.58
CA SER A 212 9.32 5.68 -4.83
C SER A 212 9.93 4.93 -6.00
N LEU A 213 11.25 5.04 -6.18
CA LEU A 213 11.98 4.33 -7.24
C LEU A 213 11.94 2.82 -7.03
N ARG A 214 12.15 2.33 -5.81
CA ARG A 214 12.05 0.90 -5.49
C ARG A 214 10.66 0.35 -5.83
N THR A 215 9.61 1.09 -5.52
CA THR A 215 8.23 0.71 -5.83
C THR A 215 7.97 0.75 -7.34
N ALA A 216 8.48 1.76 -8.05
CA ALA A 216 8.38 1.86 -9.51
C ALA A 216 9.06 0.68 -10.20
N VAL A 217 10.28 0.31 -9.78
CA VAL A 217 10.99 -0.86 -10.29
C VAL A 217 10.17 -2.13 -10.06
N SER A 218 9.59 -2.29 -8.87
CA SER A 218 8.75 -3.46 -8.56
C SER A 218 7.50 -3.52 -9.44
N LEU A 219 6.82 -2.39 -9.69
CA LEU A 219 5.70 -2.29 -10.64
C LEU A 219 6.13 -2.69 -12.05
N LEU A 220 7.24 -2.13 -12.55
CA LEU A 220 7.73 -2.42 -13.89
C LEU A 220 8.14 -3.88 -14.05
N GLN A 221 8.73 -4.49 -13.02
CA GLN A 221 9.19 -5.88 -13.05
C GLN A 221 8.06 -6.90 -12.87
N LYS A 222 7.10 -6.64 -11.97
CA LYS A 222 6.02 -7.59 -11.63
C LYS A 222 4.77 -7.41 -12.48
N CYS A 223 4.55 -6.23 -13.06
CA CYS A 223 3.39 -5.92 -13.91
C CYS A 223 3.77 -5.79 -15.40
N GLN A 224 4.89 -6.39 -15.83
CA GLN A 224 5.46 -6.24 -17.18
C GLN A 224 4.44 -6.40 -18.30
N THR A 225 3.61 -7.45 -18.25
CA THR A 225 2.60 -7.73 -19.28
C THR A 225 1.64 -6.57 -19.42
N LYS A 226 1.11 -6.06 -18.29
CA LYS A 226 0.16 -4.94 -18.32
C LYS A 226 0.82 -3.64 -18.76
N VAL A 227 2.06 -3.39 -18.35
CA VAL A 227 2.82 -2.22 -18.77
C VAL A 227 3.09 -2.28 -20.29
N LYS A 228 3.48 -3.44 -20.82
CA LYS A 228 3.65 -3.65 -22.27
C LYS A 228 2.33 -3.41 -23.00
N GLU A 229 1.21 -3.98 -22.54
CA GLU A 229 -0.11 -3.72 -23.12
C GLU A 229 -0.40 -2.22 -23.19
N LEU A 230 -0.19 -1.47 -22.10
CA LEU A 230 -0.44 -0.04 -22.08
C LEU A 230 0.43 0.72 -23.10
N VAL A 231 1.73 0.39 -23.18
CA VAL A 231 2.68 1.04 -24.11
C VAL A 231 2.40 0.68 -25.57
N TYR A 232 1.99 -0.56 -25.86
CA TYR A 232 1.76 -1.02 -27.23
C TYR A 232 0.31 -0.83 -27.71
N SER A 233 -0.67 -0.70 -26.80
CA SER A 233 -2.08 -0.42 -27.15
C SER A 233 -2.30 0.99 -27.73
N GLU A 234 -1.42 1.95 -27.41
CA GLU A 234 -1.49 3.32 -27.95
C GLU A 234 -1.05 3.42 -29.42
N ARG A 235 -0.51 2.35 -30.04
CA ARG A 235 -0.10 2.37 -31.46
C ARG A 235 -1.23 2.21 -32.48
N TYR A 236 -2.49 2.09 -32.05
CA TYR A 236 -3.65 1.94 -32.96
C TYR A 236 -4.70 3.06 -32.94
N CYS A 237 -4.53 4.13 -32.14
CA CYS A 237 -5.30 5.37 -32.32
C CYS A 237 -4.51 6.34 -33.22
N LYS A 238 -4.76 6.21 -34.52
CA LYS A 238 -4.30 7.10 -35.59
C LYS A 238 -4.71 8.57 -35.33
N GLU A 239 -3.90 9.47 -35.88
CA GLU A 239 -4.12 10.93 -36.11
C GLU A 239 -3.29 11.88 -35.22
N GLY A 240 -2.08 12.18 -35.69
CA GLY A 240 -1.66 13.57 -35.91
C GLY A 240 -1.41 14.50 -34.72
N TYR A 241 -1.54 14.06 -33.47
CA TYR A 241 -1.15 14.86 -32.32
C TYR A 241 0.23 14.45 -31.82
N LEU A 242 1.20 15.37 -31.99
CA LEU A 242 2.44 15.39 -31.22
C LEU A 242 2.03 15.43 -29.73
N VAL A 243 2.30 14.35 -29.00
CA VAL A 243 2.11 14.29 -27.54
C VAL A 243 3.49 14.24 -26.87
N PRO A 244 4.08 15.38 -26.47
CA PRO A 244 5.33 15.41 -25.70
C PRO A 244 5.21 14.86 -24.27
N ASP A 245 4.06 14.28 -23.88
CA ASP A 245 3.68 14.02 -22.49
C ASP A 245 3.33 12.56 -22.16
N MET A 246 3.27 11.69 -23.16
CA MET A 246 2.88 10.29 -22.99
C MET A 246 4.13 9.43 -22.88
N ILE A 247 4.34 8.88 -21.68
CA ILE A 247 5.61 8.29 -21.25
C ILE A 247 6.62 9.41 -21.05
N VAL A 248 6.63 9.96 -19.82
CA VAL A 248 7.91 10.29 -19.19
C VAL A 248 8.80 9.11 -19.49
N ASN A 249 9.70 9.33 -20.42
CA ASN A 249 10.75 8.42 -20.79
C ASN A 249 11.48 8.21 -19.47
N LEU A 250 11.18 7.12 -18.77
CA LEU A 250 11.76 6.85 -17.46
C LEU A 250 13.28 6.79 -17.61
N ALA A 251 13.74 6.35 -18.80
CA ALA A 251 15.11 6.50 -19.25
C ALA A 251 15.55 7.97 -19.39
N ALA A 252 14.75 8.89 -19.95
CA ALA A 252 15.11 10.33 -19.97
C ALA A 252 15.08 11.01 -18.59
N LEU A 253 14.22 10.57 -17.65
CA LEU A 253 14.18 11.09 -16.28
C LEU A 253 15.35 10.53 -15.44
N LEU A 254 15.85 9.34 -15.78
CA LEU A 254 17.08 8.76 -15.25
C LEU A 254 18.34 9.35 -15.93
N ASP A 255 18.33 9.58 -17.24
CA ASP A 255 19.44 10.14 -18.02
C ASP A 255 19.69 11.62 -17.71
N MET A 256 18.65 12.45 -17.55
CA MET A 256 18.85 13.88 -17.31
C MET A 256 19.43 14.21 -15.93
N HIS A 257 19.36 13.29 -14.96
CA HIS A 257 19.78 13.54 -13.57
C HIS A 257 20.88 12.61 -13.07
N CYS A 258 21.13 11.49 -13.75
CA CYS A 258 22.31 10.67 -13.53
C CYS A 258 23.28 10.94 -14.67
N ASN A 259 24.28 11.81 -14.47
CA ASN A 259 25.47 11.89 -15.31
C ASN A 259 26.22 10.55 -15.22
N LEU A 260 25.67 9.48 -15.80
CA LEU A 260 26.39 8.29 -16.16
C LEU A 260 27.22 8.69 -17.37
N MET A 261 28.35 9.35 -17.09
CA MET A 261 29.46 9.41 -18.02
C MET A 261 29.66 7.97 -18.52
N PRO A 262 29.59 7.71 -19.84
CA PRO A 262 30.08 6.44 -20.35
C PRO A 262 31.55 6.38 -19.94
N GLY A 263 31.84 5.52 -18.96
CA GLY A 263 33.20 5.19 -18.59
C GLY A 263 33.90 4.76 -19.87
N SER A 264 34.97 5.46 -20.19
CA SER A 264 35.95 5.12 -21.21
C SER A 264 36.36 3.66 -21.05
N THR A 265 35.74 2.77 -21.83
CA THR A 265 36.34 1.49 -22.15
C THR A 265 37.24 1.69 -23.35
N ASP A 266 38.40 2.32 -23.09
CA ASP A 266 39.59 2.05 -23.88
C ASP A 266 40.01 0.61 -23.55
N TYR A 267 39.49 -0.34 -24.33
CA TYR A 267 40.19 -1.61 -24.53
C TYR A 267 40.99 -1.47 -25.81
N SER A 268 42.18 -0.92 -25.65
CA SER A 268 43.30 -1.19 -26.55
C SER A 268 43.68 -2.66 -26.37
N GLU A 269 43.16 -3.55 -27.20
CA GLU A 269 43.81 -4.85 -27.43
C GLU A 269 44.68 -4.71 -28.69
N SER A 270 45.89 -4.23 -28.44
CA SER A 270 47.06 -4.50 -29.25
C SER A 270 47.80 -5.70 -28.65
N ASP A 271 48.12 -6.64 -29.54
CA ASP A 271 49.27 -7.57 -29.57
C ASP A 271 49.09 -9.06 -29.22
N GLY A 272 49.49 -9.88 -30.22
CA GLY A 272 50.05 -11.24 -30.13
C GLY A 272 49.06 -12.34 -30.51
N ILE A 273 49.16 -13.07 -31.64
CA ILE A 273 50.31 -13.59 -32.40
C ILE A 273 49.96 -13.63 -33.89
#